data_AF-A0A2A5Y7W6-F1
#
_entry.id   AF-A0A2A5Y7W6-F1
#
_cell.length_a   1.000
_cell.length_b   1.000
_cell.length_c   1.000
_cell.angle_alpha   90.00
_cell.angle_beta   90.00
_cell.angle_gamma   90.00
#
_symmetry.space_group_name_H-M   'P 1'
#
loop_
_entity.id
_entity.type
_entity.pdbx_description
1 polymer ?
#
loop_
_entity_poly.entity_id
_entity_poly.type
_entity_poly.pdbx_seq_one_letter_code
_entity_poly.pdbx_strand_id
1 'polypeptide(L)'
;MTFLDLKVAVRIFFSYRVRKKAFKIACIVGLILAFINHGNDLLNLSVTADTWARMILTFFVPYTVSSLTATQVILADLKKEY
;
A
#
# COMPACT_ATOMS: atom_id res chain seq x y z
N MET A 1 -12.46 3.06 -19.08
CA MET A 1 -13.01 3.15 -17.72
C MET A 1 -14.08 4.22 -17.74
N THR A 2 -15.33 3.88 -17.44
CA THR A 2 -16.40 4.88 -17.42
C THR A 2 -16.27 5.79 -16.19
N PHE A 3 -16.91 6.96 -16.19
CA PHE A 3 -16.93 7.84 -15.01
C PHE A 3 -17.55 7.14 -13.78
N LEU A 4 -18.51 6.23 -14.01
CA LEU A 4 -19.12 5.42 -12.97
C LEU A 4 -18.12 4.41 -12.38
N ASP A 5 -17.35 3.72 -13.23
CA ASP A 5 -16.29 2.79 -12.81
C ASP A 5 -15.28 3.47 -11.89
N LEU A 6 -14.89 4.71 -12.22
CA LEU A 6 -13.94 5.50 -11.42
C LEU A 6 -14.52 5.84 -10.04
N LYS A 7 -15.77 6.29 -9.98
CA LYS A 7 -16.44 6.63 -8.71
C LYS A 7 -16.59 5.41 -7.81
N VAL A 8 -16.90 4.24 -8.39
CA VAL A 8 -16.98 2.97 -7.67
C VAL A 8 -15.59 2.53 -7.20
N ALA A 9 -14.57 2.61 -8.05
CA ALA A 9 -13.19 2.28 -7.71
C ALA A 9 -12.68 3.10 -6.51
N VAL A 10 -12.90 4.42 -6.51
CA VAL A 10 -12.50 5.29 -5.38
C VAL A 10 -13.21 4.86 -4.10
N ARG A 11 -14.51 4.54 -4.16
CA ARG A 11 -15.27 4.09 -2.99
C ARG A 11 -14.77 2.74 -2.46
N ILE A 12 -14.40 1.81 -3.35
CA ILE A 12 -13.81 0.51 -2.98
C ILE A 12 -12.42 0.72 -2.36
N PHE A 13 -11.59 1.57 -2.95
CA PHE A 13 -10.24 1.87 -2.48
C PHE A 13 -10.24 2.38 -1.04
N PHE A 14 -11.16 3.29 -0.70
CA PHE A 14 -11.31 3.81 0.67
C PHE A 14 -12.16 2.92 1.60
N SER A 15 -12.65 1.78 1.12
CA SER A 15 -13.45 0.86 1.93
C SER A 15 -12.64 0.29 3.09
N TYR A 16 -13.30 0.08 4.24
CA TYR A 16 -12.65 -0.48 5.43
C TYR A 16 -11.98 -1.84 5.16
N ARG A 17 -12.61 -2.69 4.33
CA ARG A 17 -12.09 -4.01 3.97
C ARG A 17 -10.77 -3.90 3.21
N VAL A 18 -10.68 -3.02 2.21
CA VAL A 18 -9.45 -2.80 1.43
C VAL A 18 -8.36 -2.18 2.31
N ARG A 19 -8.68 -1.10 3.03
CA ARG A 19 -7.72 -0.42 3.92
C ARG A 19 -7.12 -1.35 4.97
N LYS A 20 -7.94 -2.18 5.63
CA LYS A 20 -7.46 -3.13 6.66
C LYS A 20 -6.52 -4.19 6.09
N LYS A 21 -6.81 -4.74 4.90
CA LYS A 21 -5.93 -5.70 4.23
C LYS A 21 -4.63 -5.04 3.77
N ALA A 22 -4.74 -3.91 3.07
CA ALA A 22 -3.60 -3.19 2.54
C ALA A 22 -2.65 -2.70 3.64
N PHE A 23 -3.18 -2.24 4.78
CA PHE A 23 -2.38 -1.86 5.94
C PHE A 23 -1.55 -3.02 6.50
N LYS A 24 -2.15 -4.21 6.67
CA LYS A 24 -1.42 -5.39 7.13
C LYS A 24 -0.28 -5.78 6.18
N ILE A 25 -0.57 -5.77 4.87
CA ILE A 25 0.43 -6.08 3.84
C ILE A 25 1.54 -5.02 3.85
N ALA A 26 1.18 -3.75 3.96
CA ALA A 26 2.13 -2.64 4.02
C ALA A 26 3.04 -2.74 5.25
N CYS A 27 2.54 -3.11 6.42
CA CYS A 27 3.37 -3.31 7.60
C CYS A 27 4.40 -4.43 7.40
N ILE A 28 4.00 -5.59 6.87
CA ILE A 28 4.91 -6.73 6.69
C ILE A 28 5.95 -6.43 5.61
N VAL A 29 5.49 -6.07 4.41
CA VAL A 29 6.37 -5.82 3.26
C VAL A 29 7.21 -4.56 3.46
N GLY A 30 6.60 -3.50 3.98
CA GLY A 30 7.28 -2.24 4.27
C GLY A 30 8.38 -2.40 5.32
N LEU A 31 8.15 -3.21 6.36
CA LEU A 31 9.18 -3.49 7.36
C LEU A 31 10.37 -4.26 6.74
N ILE A 32 10.10 -5.29 5.94
CA ILE A 32 11.13 -6.05 5.23
C ILE A 32 11.95 -5.12 4.32
N LEU A 33 11.29 -4.29 3.51
CA LEU A 33 11.96 -3.35 2.62
C LEU A 33 12.75 -2.27 3.39
N ALA A 34 12.23 -1.77 4.51
CA ALA A 34 12.93 -0.81 5.34
C ALA A 34 14.22 -1.41 5.91
N PHE A 35 14.19 -2.67 6.36
CA PHE A 35 15.40 -3.37 6.82
C PHE A 35 16.39 -3.64 5.69
N ILE A 36 15.93 -4.02 4.50
CA ILE A 36 16.83 -4.24 3.35
C ILE A 36 17.49 -2.93 2.90
N ASN A 37 16.72 -1.84 2.84
CA ASN A 37 17.19 -0.57 2.28
C ASN A 37 17.96 0.30 3.29
N HIS A 38 17.61 0.23 4.57
CA HIS A 38 18.16 1.11 5.63
C HIS A 38 18.73 0.33 6.82
N GLY A 39 18.80 -1.01 6.74
CA GLY A 39 19.32 -1.83 7.84
C GLY A 39 20.76 -1.51 8.21
N ASN A 40 21.60 -1.13 7.25
CA ASN A 40 22.98 -0.75 7.52
C ASN A 40 23.06 0.54 8.35
N ASP A 41 22.22 1.54 8.07
CA ASP A 41 22.14 2.78 8.83
C ASP A 41 21.61 2.53 10.26
N LEU A 42 20.68 1.58 10.38
CA LEU A 42 20.11 1.17 11.66
C LEU A 42 21.13 0.46 12.55
N LEU A 43 21.96 -0.42 11.97
CA LEU A 43 23.01 -1.15 12.68
C LEU A 43 24.20 -0.26 13.07
N ASN A 44 24.51 0.74 12.25
CA ASN A 44 25.59 1.70 12.51
C ASN A 44 25.17 2.87 13.41
N LEU A 45 23.93 2.88 13.91
CA LEU A 45 23.34 3.99 14.68
C LEU A 45 23.41 5.36 13.96
N SER A 46 23.53 5.36 12.62
CA SER A 46 23.70 6.57 11.79
C SER A 46 22.38 7.10 11.23
N VAL A 47 21.28 6.85 11.92
CA VAL A 47 19.94 7.17 11.44
C VAL A 47 19.70 8.68 11.50
N THR A 48 19.57 9.30 10.33
CA THR A 48 19.24 10.74 10.21
C THR A 48 17.74 10.94 10.01
N ALA A 49 17.27 12.19 10.11
CA ALA A 49 15.88 12.53 9.82
C ALA A 49 15.47 12.19 8.37
N ASP A 50 16.40 12.27 7.41
CA ASP A 50 16.18 11.87 6.01
C ASP A 50 15.98 10.34 5.90
N THR A 51 16.78 9.55 6.61
CA THR A 51 16.65 8.10 6.67
C THR A 51 15.29 7.67 7.24
N TRP A 52 14.80 8.35 8.29
CA TRP A 52 13.46 8.13 8.83
C TRP A 52 12.35 8.42 7.83
N ALA A 53 12.45 9.53 7.09
CA ALA A 53 11.48 9.87 6.06
C ALA A 53 11.41 8.80 4.96
N ARG A 54 12.57 8.31 4.50
CA ARG A 54 12.64 7.22 3.49
C ARG A 54 12.10 5.90 4.01
N MET A 55 12.40 5.55 5.27
CA MET A 55 11.83 4.37 5.91
C MET A 55 10.30 4.44 5.97
N ILE A 56 9.72 5.58 6.35
CA ILE A 56 8.26 5.76 6.37
C ILE A 56 7.68 5.65 4.96
N LEU A 57 8.32 6.29 3.97
CA LEU A 57 7.86 6.26 2.57
C LEU A 57 7.85 4.84 2.00
N THR A 58 8.72 3.96 2.50
CA THR A 58 8.79 2.56 2.09
C THR A 58 7.49 1.79 2.37
N PHE A 59 6.68 2.20 3.34
CA PHE A 59 5.38 1.59 3.63
C PHE A 59 4.27 2.04 2.66
N PHE A 60 4.40 3.20 2.03
CA PHE A 60 3.40 3.72 1.11
C PHE A 60 3.31 2.94 -0.20
N VAL A 61 4.45 2.41 -0.67
CA VAL A 61 4.52 1.60 -1.89
C VAL A 61 3.67 0.32 -1.77
N PRO A 62 3.92 -0.58 -0.80
CA PRO A 62 3.12 -1.80 -0.65
C PRO A 62 1.66 -1.50 -0.26
N TYR A 63 1.39 -0.42 0.49
CA TYR A 63 0.01 0.00 0.79
C TYR A 63 -0.76 0.35 -0.48
N THR A 64 -0.17 1.19 -1.34
CA THR A 64 -0.81 1.68 -2.56
C THR A 64 -1.03 0.54 -3.54
N VAL A 65 0.00 -0.26 -3.80
CA VAL A 65 -0.09 -1.40 -4.72
C VAL A 65 -1.14 -2.40 -4.22
N SER A 66 -1.12 -2.75 -2.93
CA SER A 66 -2.11 -3.67 -2.36
C SER A 66 -3.55 -3.11 -2.46
N SER A 67 -3.74 -1.81 -2.24
CA SER A 67 -5.06 -1.18 -2.32
C SER A 67 -5.58 -1.11 -3.76
N LEU A 68 -4.70 -0.79 -4.72
CA LEU A 68 -5.05 -0.74 -6.15
C LEU A 68 -5.41 -2.12 -6.69
N THR A 69 -4.60 -3.14 -6.41
CA THR A 69 -4.89 -4.51 -6.85
C THR A 69 -6.20 -5.03 -6.25
N ALA A 70 -6.43 -4.81 -4.96
CA ALA A 70 -7.69 -5.19 -4.33
C ALA A 70 -8.91 -4.47 -4.95
N THR A 71 -8.76 -3.18 -5.26
CA THR A 71 -9.80 -2.40 -5.91
C THR A 71 -10.11 -2.91 -7.32
N GLN A 72 -9.07 -3.22 -8.09
CA GLN A 72 -9.21 -3.76 -9.45
C GLN A 72 -9.93 -5.11 -9.46
N VAL A 73 -9.57 -6.02 -8.53
CA VAL A 73 -10.22 -7.33 -8.42
C VAL A 73 -11.70 -7.18 -8.08
N ILE A 74 -12.03 -6.38 -7.05
CA ILE A 74 -13.43 -6.17 -6.65
C ILE A 74 -14.24 -5.52 -7.79
N LEU A 75 -13.67 -4.53 -8.48
CA LEU A 75 -14.34 -3.88 -9.60
C LEU A 75 -14.55 -4.84 -10.79
N ALA A 76 -13.58 -5.72 -11.05
CA ALA A 76 -13.70 -6.73 -12.10
C ALA A 76 -14.75 -7.79 -11.76
N ASP A 77 -14.83 -8.23 -10.51
CA ASP A 77 -15.85 -9.17 -10.05
C ASP A 77 -17.25 -8.56 -10.15
N LEU A 78 -17.43 -7.30 -9.73
CA LEU A 78 -18.69 -6.58 -9.89
C LEU A 78 -19.12 -6.45 -11.35
N LYS A 79 -18.18 -6.36 -12.30
CA LYS A 79 -18.50 -6.30 -13.74
C LYS A 79 -18.86 -7.64 -14.37
N LYS A 80 -18.54 -8.77 -13.72
CA LYS A 80 -18.90 -10.10 -14.23
C LYS A 80 -20.33 -10.52 -13.85
N GLU A 81 -20.92 -9.86 -12.85
CA GLU A 81 -22.29 -10.14 -12.39
C GLU A 81 -23.38 -9.43 -13.22
N TYR A 82 -22.99 -8.55 -14.17
CA TYR A 82 -23.88 -7.87 -15.12
C TYR A 82 -23.51 -8.25 -16.56
#